data_AF-A0A1S3CUI1-F1
#
_entry.id   AF-A0A1S3CUI1-F1
#
_cell.length_a   1.000
_cell.length_b   1.000
_cell.length_c   1.000
_cell.angle_alpha   90.00
_cell.angle_beta   90.00
_cell.angle_gamma   90.00
#
_symmetry.space_group_name_H-M   'P 1'
#
loop_
_entity.id
_entity.type
_entity.pdbx_description
1 polymer ?
#
loop_
_entity_poly.entity_id
_entity_poly.type
_entity_poly.pdbx_seq_one_letter_code
_entity_poly.pdbx_strand_id
1 'polypeptide(L)'
;MSKRGVDCEDASSSGQPPVKKVQFEPIRIGPISTLEEMDIKVLKFQNKKLAQRIEQKNQVEHELRSRIEQLEKRQTQDDAVLNVVNRYWNQLNEDIRILLQRFDAETADESESKNENEATTSFLMQLSTWDKEELDEKLANRVQVSKRAVAKIIQAFDRLVQRNEKITMILKGELNNSNGDPIPSLDEAVREANIEIQTENRNLTEQNTKLHAKYHSISLKISELQDAVNGKETEAAELRNQIDDLQYELSKVQSRNDKLENHLLEATEKVKLCQQMHTEDGKEKDVIKPEETMSNVSQKKLDDLQKDLEEAKELANNRLQELDKLHLQHREALKDVEKLKMDIRQLPESVIVETTEYKCLQSAYSVLYNENQLAKTQAQEFQSHLSASKNNQQRQIEMMETEELMVQKKLRGEMMQLEDALSQIRKEYEMLRIEFETNLAANEQTGPINREMRHLITSLQNHNKQIKGEVNRYKRKYKETSAEIQKLKKEIEDLRTMKHHHSHHGHHHHHSTSSSSSHHSVNLSSASSGDRGVCYYLLHWMRGGGGSLFTREHMKIGGAVECGSRLLNGLHS
;
A
#
# COMPACT_ATOMS: atom_id res chain seq x y z
N MET A 1 5.02 51.61 23.78
CA MET A 1 4.79 50.96 25.10
C MET A 1 3.47 50.20 25.02
N SER A 2 3.37 49.00 25.65
CA SER A 2 2.15 48.17 25.78
C SER A 2 1.53 47.63 24.48
N LYS A 3 1.00 46.39 24.41
CA LYS A 3 1.10 45.21 25.30
C LYS A 3 0.81 43.92 24.49
N ARG A 4 1.11 42.73 25.04
CA ARG A 4 0.99 41.40 24.42
C ARG A 4 -0.45 40.83 24.35
N GLY A 5 -0.60 39.80 23.52
CA GLY A 5 -1.70 38.82 23.38
C GLY A 5 -1.82 38.49 21.88
N VAL A 6 -1.40 37.35 21.32
CA VAL A 6 -1.38 35.93 21.77
C VAL A 6 -2.77 35.44 22.15
N ASP A 7 -3.45 34.86 21.16
CA ASP A 7 -4.43 33.80 21.32
C ASP A 7 -4.18 32.78 20.20
N CYS A 8 -3.62 31.62 20.55
CA CYS A 8 -3.92 30.39 19.84
C CYS A 8 -5.20 29.82 20.47
N GLU A 9 -6.10 29.25 19.67
CA GLU A 9 -6.66 27.90 19.89
C GLU A 9 -7.80 27.56 18.90
N ASP A 10 -7.96 26.26 18.66
CA ASP A 10 -9.16 25.59 18.15
C ASP A 10 -9.74 25.92 16.76
N ALA A 11 -8.97 25.54 15.74
CA ALA A 11 -9.55 24.97 14.51
C ALA A 11 -9.93 23.48 14.70
N SER A 12 -10.68 23.15 15.75
CA SER A 12 -11.21 21.80 16.02
C SER A 12 -12.73 21.77 15.80
N SER A 13 -13.16 21.78 14.52
CA SER A 13 -14.58 21.65 14.13
C SER A 13 -15.12 20.23 14.34
N SER A 14 -15.12 19.80 15.61
CA SER A 14 -15.83 18.62 16.08
C SER A 14 -17.33 18.87 15.91
N GLY A 15 -17.89 18.35 14.81
CA GLY A 15 -19.31 18.44 14.50
C GLY A 15 -20.15 17.65 15.50
N GLN A 16 -20.40 18.20 16.68
CA GLN A 16 -21.43 17.69 17.58
C GLN A 16 -22.79 17.74 16.86
N PRO A 17 -23.53 16.63 16.80
CA PRO A 17 -24.87 16.65 16.24
C PRO A 17 -25.77 17.55 17.13
N PRO A 18 -26.69 18.32 16.53
CA PRO A 18 -27.52 19.26 17.29
C PRO A 18 -28.39 18.48 18.29
N VAL A 19 -28.25 18.81 19.58
CA VAL A 19 -29.02 18.19 20.67
C VAL A 19 -30.50 18.48 20.46
N LYS A 20 -31.21 17.54 19.84
CA LYS A 20 -32.67 17.55 19.72
C LYS A 20 -33.25 17.57 21.14
N LYS A 21 -33.85 18.69 21.55
CA LYS A 21 -34.59 18.78 22.81
C LYS A 21 -35.75 17.78 22.77
N VAL A 22 -35.58 16.64 23.42
CA VAL A 22 -36.63 15.62 23.48
C VAL A 22 -37.79 16.15 24.32
N GLN A 23 -38.92 16.38 23.66
CA GLN A 23 -40.14 16.88 24.29
C GLN A 23 -40.97 15.67 24.75
N PHE A 24 -41.00 15.44 26.05
CA PHE A 24 -41.72 14.32 26.66
C PHE A 24 -43.24 14.58 26.69
N GLU A 25 -44.03 13.53 26.50
CA GLU A 25 -45.48 13.58 26.63
C GLU A 25 -45.92 13.90 28.09
N PRO A 26 -46.91 14.79 28.30
CA PRO A 26 -47.41 15.11 29.63
C PRO A 26 -48.13 13.91 30.29
N ILE A 27 -47.55 13.38 31.37
CA ILE A 27 -48.15 12.29 32.15
C ILE A 27 -49.30 12.85 32.99
N ARG A 28 -50.53 12.39 32.73
CA ARG A 28 -51.71 12.73 33.55
C ARG A 28 -51.70 11.95 34.86
N ILE A 29 -51.71 12.64 35.98
CA ILE A 29 -51.89 12.05 37.31
C ILE A 29 -53.40 11.96 37.57
N GLY A 30 -53.92 10.74 37.79
CA GLY A 30 -55.33 10.50 38.10
C GLY A 30 -55.71 10.95 39.53
N PRO A 31 -57.02 11.09 39.82
CA PRO A 31 -57.54 11.70 41.05
C PRO A 31 -56.92 11.12 42.31
N ILE A 32 -56.65 11.97 43.30
CA ILE A 32 -55.90 11.69 44.53
C ILE A 32 -56.87 11.77 45.70
N SER A 33 -56.91 10.72 46.51
CA SER A 33 -57.83 10.60 47.66
C SER A 33 -57.13 10.82 49.00
N THR A 34 -55.82 10.56 49.09
CA THR A 34 -55.02 10.70 50.31
C THR A 34 -53.63 11.28 50.03
N LEU A 35 -52.96 11.78 51.08
CA LEU A 35 -51.57 12.25 51.01
C LEU A 35 -50.61 11.12 50.59
N GLU A 36 -50.79 9.92 51.15
CA GLU A 36 -49.98 8.73 50.81
C GLU A 36 -50.15 8.31 49.35
N GLU A 37 -51.38 8.37 48.80
CA GLU A 37 -51.62 8.17 47.36
C GLU A 37 -50.89 9.21 46.49
N MET A 38 -50.81 10.46 46.97
CA MET A 38 -50.08 11.54 46.27
C MET A 38 -48.58 11.22 46.23
N ASP A 39 -47.98 10.90 47.37
CA ASP A 39 -46.55 10.63 47.48
C ASP A 39 -46.15 9.40 46.64
N ILE A 40 -46.95 8.33 46.68
CA ILE A 40 -46.75 7.14 45.83
C ILE A 40 -46.83 7.51 44.34
N LYS A 41 -47.76 8.38 43.93
CA LYS A 41 -47.88 8.85 42.53
C LYS A 41 -46.71 9.76 42.13
N VAL A 42 -46.24 10.63 43.03
CA VAL A 42 -45.05 11.49 42.81
C VAL A 42 -43.79 10.64 42.64
N LEU A 43 -43.57 9.66 43.52
CA LEU A 43 -42.43 8.73 43.41
C LEU A 43 -42.48 7.91 42.12
N LYS A 44 -43.66 7.39 41.73
CA LYS A 44 -43.83 6.68 40.45
C LYS A 44 -43.54 7.58 39.24
N PHE A 45 -43.97 8.86 39.28
CA PHE A 45 -43.68 9.83 38.22
C PHE A 45 -42.18 10.18 38.15
N GLN A 46 -41.54 10.44 39.30
CA GLN A 46 -40.11 10.72 39.39
C GLN A 46 -39.27 9.54 38.88
N ASN A 47 -39.60 8.32 39.29
CA ASN A 47 -38.92 7.10 38.85
C ASN A 47 -39.09 6.87 37.34
N LYS A 48 -40.31 7.02 36.79
CA LYS A 48 -40.54 6.97 35.33
C LYS A 48 -39.73 8.03 34.57
N LYS A 49 -39.59 9.25 35.11
CA LYS A 49 -38.77 10.33 34.52
C LYS A 49 -37.26 10.09 34.68
N LEU A 50 -36.82 9.31 35.67
CA LEU A 50 -35.44 8.84 35.77
C LEU A 50 -35.15 7.74 34.76
N ALA A 51 -36.03 6.74 34.64
CA ALA A 51 -35.94 5.68 33.64
C ALA A 51 -35.84 6.23 32.22
N GLN A 52 -36.68 7.21 31.85
CA GLN A 52 -36.62 7.90 30.55
C GLN A 52 -35.28 8.63 30.30
N ARG A 53 -34.65 9.20 31.33
CA ARG A 53 -33.32 9.82 31.19
C ARG A 53 -32.21 8.77 31.05
N ILE A 54 -32.32 7.65 31.75
CA ILE A 54 -31.38 6.52 31.65
C ILE A 54 -31.46 5.91 30.26
N GLU A 55 -32.66 5.64 29.74
CA GLU A 55 -32.89 5.13 28.39
C GLU A 55 -32.28 6.03 27.31
N GLN A 56 -32.45 7.35 27.42
CA GLN A 56 -31.79 8.32 26.53
C GLN A 56 -30.27 8.33 26.66
N LYS A 57 -29.73 8.21 27.88
CA LYS A 57 -28.27 8.11 28.09
C LYS A 57 -27.71 6.82 27.48
N ASN A 58 -28.39 5.70 27.65
CA ASN A 58 -28.02 4.41 27.05
C ASN A 58 -28.07 4.47 25.51
N GLN A 59 -29.06 5.17 24.93
CA GLN A 59 -29.15 5.36 23.49
C GLN A 59 -27.97 6.19 22.95
N VAL A 60 -27.66 7.33 23.57
CA VAL A 60 -26.49 8.15 23.21
C VAL A 60 -25.18 7.40 23.43
N GLU A 61 -25.07 6.61 24.49
CA GLU A 61 -23.91 5.74 24.74
C GLU A 61 -23.76 4.68 23.64
N HIS A 62 -24.85 4.06 23.20
CA HIS A 62 -24.83 3.08 22.11
C HIS A 62 -24.44 3.73 20.76
N GLU A 63 -24.96 4.92 20.46
CA GLU A 63 -24.56 5.71 19.29
C GLU A 63 -23.05 6.06 19.32
N LEU A 64 -22.53 6.48 20.48
CA LEU A 64 -21.10 6.77 20.66
C LEU A 64 -20.24 5.50 20.56
N ARG A 65 -20.65 4.37 21.14
CA ARG A 65 -19.96 3.08 21.02
C ARG A 65 -19.90 2.61 19.57
N SER A 66 -21.01 2.69 18.83
CA SER A 66 -21.05 2.35 17.41
C SER A 66 -20.16 3.28 16.58
N ARG A 67 -20.08 4.57 16.95
CA ARG A 67 -19.18 5.53 16.30
C ARG A 67 -17.70 5.24 16.60
N ILE A 68 -17.35 4.82 17.81
CA ILE A 68 -15.99 4.38 18.16
C ILE A 68 -15.62 3.15 17.32
N GLU A 69 -16.46 2.11 17.29
CA GLU A 69 -16.23 0.89 16.49
C GLU A 69 -16.04 1.21 15.00
N GLN A 70 -16.80 2.18 14.46
CA GLN A 70 -16.63 2.64 13.08
C GLN A 70 -15.29 3.35 12.85
N LEU A 71 -14.81 4.14 13.82
CA LEU A 71 -13.53 4.83 13.73
C LEU A 71 -12.36 3.86 13.88
N GLU A 72 -12.44 2.88 14.77
CA GLU A 72 -11.45 1.80 14.93
C GLU A 72 -11.33 0.96 13.65
N LYS A 73 -12.46 0.57 13.05
CA LYS A 73 -12.48 -0.14 11.74
C LYS A 73 -11.89 0.69 10.61
N ARG A 74 -12.06 2.00 10.63
CA ARG A 74 -11.43 2.89 9.66
C ARG A 74 -9.92 3.00 9.92
N GLN A 75 -9.51 3.14 11.19
CA GLN A 75 -8.10 3.26 11.56
C GLN A 75 -7.30 2.04 11.07
N THR A 76 -7.80 0.82 11.28
CA THR A 76 -7.10 -0.39 10.80
C THR A 76 -7.00 -0.46 9.26
N GLN A 77 -7.95 0.12 8.54
CA GLN A 77 -7.86 0.27 7.08
C GLN A 77 -6.82 1.33 6.67
N ASP A 78 -6.84 2.50 7.33
CA ASP A 78 -5.90 3.59 7.07
C ASP A 78 -4.45 3.16 7.42
N ASP A 79 -4.24 2.38 8.50
CA ASP A 79 -2.96 1.75 8.86
C ASP A 79 -2.47 0.75 7.81
N ALA A 80 -3.36 -0.06 7.24
CA ALA A 80 -3.02 -1.00 6.17
C ALA A 80 -2.55 -0.28 4.89
N VAL A 81 -3.23 0.81 4.53
CA VAL A 81 -2.82 1.68 3.41
C VAL A 81 -1.46 2.33 3.69
N LEU A 82 -1.25 2.83 4.91
CA LEU A 82 -0.01 3.49 5.31
C LEU A 82 1.20 2.53 5.25
N ASN A 83 1.03 1.27 5.66
CA ASN A 83 2.04 0.22 5.49
C ASN A 83 2.42 0.00 4.02
N VAL A 84 1.44 -0.05 3.11
CA VAL A 84 1.67 -0.20 1.66
C VAL A 84 2.42 1.01 1.09
N VAL A 85 2.01 2.23 1.44
CA VAL A 85 2.70 3.47 1.02
C VAL A 85 4.14 3.49 1.54
N ASN A 86 4.37 3.13 2.80
CA ASN A 86 5.71 3.08 3.39
C ASN A 86 6.63 2.08 2.68
N ARG A 87 6.11 0.90 2.30
CA ARG A 87 6.84 -0.10 1.51
C ARG A 87 7.25 0.46 0.15
N TYR A 88 6.32 1.06 -0.61
CA TYR A 88 6.64 1.63 -1.92
C TYR A 88 7.60 2.82 -1.82
N TRP A 89 7.50 3.65 -0.78
CA TRP A 89 8.44 4.75 -0.55
C TRP A 89 9.86 4.24 -0.26
N ASN A 90 9.99 3.18 0.53
CA ASN A 90 11.29 2.57 0.82
C ASN A 90 11.88 1.88 -0.42
N GLN A 91 11.04 1.21 -1.24
CA GLN A 91 11.46 0.66 -2.53
C GLN A 91 11.99 1.76 -3.47
N LEU A 92 11.25 2.88 -3.60
CA LEU A 92 11.68 4.01 -4.41
C LEU A 92 13.04 4.57 -3.96
N ASN A 93 13.25 4.73 -2.66
CA ASN A 93 14.53 5.18 -2.12
C ASN A 93 15.67 4.18 -2.39
N GLU A 94 15.41 2.88 -2.33
CA GLU A 94 16.37 1.82 -2.66
C GLU A 94 16.73 1.84 -4.15
N ASP A 95 15.72 1.89 -5.02
CA ASP A 95 15.90 1.93 -6.48
C ASP A 95 16.71 3.17 -6.89
N ILE A 96 16.42 4.33 -6.29
CA ILE A 96 17.18 5.57 -6.46
C ILE A 96 18.64 5.39 -6.03
N ARG A 97 18.89 4.76 -4.88
CA ARG A 97 20.26 4.51 -4.40
C ARG A 97 21.03 3.58 -5.35
N ILE A 98 20.40 2.52 -5.82
CA ILE A 98 21.00 1.57 -6.79
C ILE A 98 21.30 2.26 -8.11
N LEU A 99 20.43 3.15 -8.59
CA LEU A 99 20.66 3.95 -9.80
C LEU A 99 21.86 4.90 -9.62
N LEU A 100 21.94 5.63 -8.50
CA LEU A 100 23.09 6.48 -8.20
C LEU A 100 24.40 5.68 -8.12
N GLN A 101 24.41 4.53 -7.45
CA GLN A 101 25.58 3.67 -7.37
C GLN A 101 26.04 3.13 -8.74
N ARG A 102 25.13 2.99 -9.71
CA ARG A 102 25.45 2.52 -11.07
C ARG A 102 25.88 3.63 -12.03
N PHE A 103 25.30 4.82 -11.90
CA PHE A 103 25.44 5.91 -12.88
C PHE A 103 26.25 7.12 -12.41
N ASP A 104 26.53 7.24 -11.10
CA ASP A 104 27.32 8.33 -10.50
C ASP A 104 28.56 7.81 -9.74
N ALA A 105 28.98 6.57 -10.00
CA ALA A 105 30.07 5.86 -9.31
C ALA A 105 31.42 6.60 -9.31
N GLU A 106 31.67 7.42 -10.34
CA GLU A 106 32.89 8.23 -10.49
C GLU A 106 32.95 9.44 -9.53
N THR A 107 31.82 9.87 -8.94
CA THR A 107 31.73 11.01 -8.01
C THR A 107 30.97 10.74 -6.71
N ALA A 108 30.63 9.48 -6.42
CA ALA A 108 29.89 9.11 -5.21
C ALA A 108 30.75 9.23 -3.94
N ASP A 109 30.42 10.20 -3.08
CA ASP A 109 31.04 10.37 -1.76
C ASP A 109 30.49 9.31 -0.78
N GLU A 110 31.34 8.35 -0.36
CA GLU A 110 30.96 7.25 0.55
C GLU A 110 30.42 7.72 1.92
N SER A 111 30.66 8.98 2.29
CA SER A 111 30.21 9.54 3.56
C SER A 111 28.70 9.83 3.59
N GLU A 112 28.09 10.24 2.48
CA GLU A 112 26.66 10.57 2.43
C GLU A 112 25.75 9.33 2.39
N SER A 113 26.22 8.26 1.73
CA SER A 113 25.50 6.98 1.54
C SER A 113 24.98 6.35 2.85
N LYS A 114 25.71 6.53 3.95
CA LYS A 114 25.40 5.87 5.24
C LYS A 114 24.26 6.55 6.01
N ASN A 115 24.12 7.88 5.90
CA ASN A 115 23.12 8.65 6.66
C ASN A 115 21.67 8.42 6.18
N GLU A 116 21.45 8.00 4.93
CA GLU A 116 20.10 7.82 4.37
C GLU A 116 19.49 6.44 4.73
N ASN A 117 20.32 5.46 5.11
CA ASN A 117 19.91 4.08 5.39
C ASN A 117 19.24 3.92 6.77
N GLU A 118 19.72 4.66 7.77
CA GLU A 118 19.24 4.54 9.16
C GLU A 118 17.87 5.21 9.36
N ALA A 119 17.58 6.27 8.59
CA ALA A 119 16.33 7.02 8.67
C ALA A 119 15.10 6.32 8.03
N THR A 120 15.31 5.34 7.14
CA THR A 120 14.22 4.76 6.33
C THR A 120 13.63 3.46 6.90
N THR A 121 14.36 2.74 7.75
CA THR A 121 13.95 1.43 8.28
C THR A 121 13.08 1.51 9.53
N SER A 122 13.13 2.61 10.30
CA SER A 122 12.39 2.77 11.57
C SER A 122 11.14 3.67 11.49
N PHE A 123 10.80 4.20 10.31
CA PHE A 123 9.78 5.26 10.18
C PHE A 123 8.39 4.90 10.76
N LEU A 124 7.90 3.67 10.53
CA LEU A 124 6.59 3.24 11.06
C LEU A 124 6.57 3.12 12.58
N MET A 125 7.68 2.74 13.19
CA MET A 125 7.81 2.57 14.63
C MET A 125 7.94 3.93 15.35
N GLN A 126 8.46 4.94 14.65
CA GLN A 126 8.53 6.32 15.13
C GLN A 126 7.22 7.08 14.90
N LEU A 127 6.45 6.76 13.85
CA LEU A 127 5.18 7.41 13.51
C LEU A 127 4.17 7.39 14.66
N SER A 128 4.13 6.31 15.45
CA SER A 128 3.24 6.18 16.62
C SER A 128 3.67 7.01 17.84
N THR A 129 4.88 7.59 17.80
CA THR A 129 5.46 8.41 18.88
C THR A 129 5.41 9.92 18.60
N TRP A 130 5.04 10.32 17.38
CA TRP A 130 4.96 11.73 16.98
C TRP A 130 3.58 12.29 17.25
N ASP A 131 3.53 13.51 17.77
CA ASP A 131 2.30 14.28 17.84
C ASP A 131 1.98 14.94 16.49
N LYS A 132 0.84 15.64 16.44
CA LYS A 132 0.33 16.26 15.21
C LYS A 132 1.20 17.42 14.71
N GLU A 133 1.95 18.08 15.59
CA GLU A 133 2.77 19.24 15.22
C GLU A 133 4.14 18.78 14.69
N GLU A 134 4.73 17.75 15.29
CA GLU A 134 5.97 17.14 14.79
C GLU A 134 5.76 16.32 13.51
N LEU A 135 4.62 15.65 13.34
CA LEU A 135 4.34 14.73 12.22
C LEU A 135 4.55 15.38 10.85
N ASP A 136 4.03 16.59 10.65
CA ASP A 136 4.16 17.32 9.37
C ASP A 136 5.63 17.66 9.06
N GLU A 137 6.44 18.01 10.08
CA GLU A 137 7.86 18.28 9.91
C GLU A 137 8.64 17.00 9.57
N LYS A 138 8.37 15.87 10.25
CA LYS A 138 9.04 14.59 9.97
C LYS A 138 8.69 14.06 8.57
N LEU A 139 7.43 14.20 8.14
CA LEU A 139 7.00 13.88 6.78
C LEU A 139 7.69 14.77 5.75
N ALA A 140 7.74 16.09 5.96
CA ALA A 140 8.42 17.03 5.08
C ALA A 140 9.92 16.69 4.93
N ASN A 141 10.60 16.37 6.04
CA ASN A 141 12.00 15.94 6.05
C ASN A 141 12.21 14.66 5.22
N ARG A 142 11.38 13.62 5.40
CA ARG A 142 11.46 12.38 4.59
C ARG A 142 11.28 12.66 3.10
N VAL A 143 10.31 13.50 2.74
CA VAL A 143 10.08 13.91 1.35
C VAL A 143 11.27 14.68 0.78
N GLN A 144 11.92 15.52 1.59
CA GLN A 144 13.06 16.33 1.18
C GLN A 144 14.33 15.49 0.93
N VAL A 145 14.55 14.41 1.69
CA VAL A 145 15.62 13.43 1.41
C VAL A 145 15.41 12.79 0.04
N SER A 146 14.23 12.20 -0.22
CA SER A 146 13.94 11.58 -1.51
C SER A 146 14.02 12.57 -2.68
N LYS A 147 13.56 13.82 -2.50
CA LYS A 147 13.71 14.88 -3.52
C LYS A 147 15.18 15.21 -3.83
N ARG A 148 16.05 15.26 -2.81
CA ARG A 148 17.49 15.48 -3.00
C ARG A 148 18.13 14.34 -3.78
N ALA A 149 17.79 13.09 -3.46
CA ALA A 149 18.31 11.92 -4.15
C ALA A 149 17.84 11.84 -5.63
N VAL A 150 16.58 12.19 -5.93
CA VAL A 150 16.10 12.35 -7.32
C VAL A 150 16.88 13.44 -8.06
N ALA A 151 17.16 14.59 -7.43
CA ALA A 151 17.92 15.67 -8.05
C ALA A 151 19.37 15.24 -8.41
N LYS A 152 20.00 14.39 -7.58
CA LYS A 152 21.30 13.78 -7.91
C LYS A 152 21.21 12.85 -9.13
N ILE A 153 20.16 12.03 -9.23
CA ILE A 153 19.96 11.15 -10.40
C ILE A 153 19.88 11.96 -11.69
N ILE A 154 19.11 13.06 -11.69
CA ILE A 154 18.98 13.93 -12.87
C ILE A 154 20.37 14.47 -13.29
N GLN A 155 21.18 14.93 -12.33
CA GLN A 155 22.55 15.39 -12.62
C GLN A 155 23.45 14.29 -13.17
N ALA A 156 23.36 13.06 -12.65
CA ALA A 156 24.10 11.91 -13.16
C ALA A 156 23.69 11.55 -14.60
N PHE A 157 22.39 11.59 -14.91
CA PHE A 157 21.88 11.42 -16.27
C PHE A 157 22.35 12.52 -17.22
N ASP A 158 22.30 13.80 -16.81
CA ASP A 158 22.78 14.91 -17.64
C ASP A 158 24.26 14.76 -18.01
N ARG A 159 25.12 14.37 -17.04
CA ARG A 159 26.55 14.08 -17.28
C ARG A 159 26.73 12.89 -18.23
N LEU A 160 25.96 11.82 -18.05
CA LEU A 160 26.04 10.62 -18.87
C LEU A 160 25.61 10.92 -20.33
N VAL A 161 24.56 11.73 -20.51
CA VAL A 161 24.13 12.22 -21.83
C VAL A 161 25.23 13.04 -22.48
N GLN A 162 25.80 14.04 -21.78
CA GLN A 162 26.90 14.85 -22.31
C GLN A 162 28.13 14.01 -22.69
N ARG A 163 28.47 12.99 -21.88
CA ARG A 163 29.56 12.05 -22.19
C ARG A 163 29.27 11.25 -23.47
N ASN A 164 28.04 10.74 -23.60
CA ASN A 164 27.62 9.95 -24.76
C ASN A 164 27.52 10.81 -26.03
N GLU A 165 27.07 12.06 -25.93
CA GLU A 165 27.10 13.04 -27.03
C GLU A 165 28.52 13.33 -27.49
N LYS A 166 29.45 13.58 -26.55
CA LYS A 166 30.87 13.78 -26.84
C LYS A 166 31.48 12.56 -27.55
N ILE A 167 31.23 11.35 -27.05
CA ILE A 167 31.68 10.09 -27.68
C ILE A 167 31.06 9.94 -29.07
N THR A 168 29.78 10.29 -29.25
CA THR A 168 29.10 10.24 -30.55
C THR A 168 29.74 11.21 -31.55
N MET A 169 30.09 12.43 -31.14
CA MET A 169 30.81 13.40 -31.99
C MET A 169 32.23 12.91 -32.36
N ILE A 170 32.93 12.22 -31.45
CA ILE A 170 34.22 11.56 -31.77
C ILE A 170 33.99 10.49 -32.84
N LEU A 171 33.04 9.58 -32.62
CA LEU A 171 32.77 8.44 -33.52
C LEU A 171 32.26 8.86 -34.91
N LYS A 172 31.54 9.97 -34.99
CA LYS A 172 31.12 10.57 -36.27
C LYS A 172 32.23 11.36 -36.99
N GLY A 173 33.36 11.64 -36.32
CA GLY A 173 34.40 12.53 -36.85
C GLY A 173 34.01 14.02 -36.88
N GLU A 174 32.96 14.40 -36.15
CA GLU A 174 32.45 15.79 -36.08
C GLU A 174 33.32 16.67 -35.15
N LEU A 175 34.16 16.05 -34.31
CA LEU A 175 35.20 16.73 -33.52
C LEU A 175 36.40 17.12 -34.40
N ASN A 176 36.18 18.12 -35.25
CA ASN A 176 37.27 18.88 -35.87
C ASN A 176 38.05 19.62 -34.79
N ASN A 177 39.21 19.10 -34.41
CA ASN A 177 40.21 19.83 -33.63
C ASN A 177 40.51 21.16 -34.33
N SER A 178 40.05 22.27 -33.74
CA SER A 178 40.30 23.62 -34.27
C SER A 178 41.79 24.01 -34.24
N ASN A 179 42.63 23.17 -33.64
CA ASN A 179 44.08 23.36 -33.52
C ASN A 179 44.92 22.37 -34.36
N GLY A 180 44.30 21.44 -35.10
CA GLY A 180 45.03 20.53 -35.99
C GLY A 180 45.90 19.46 -35.32
N ASP A 181 45.78 19.27 -34.00
CA ASP A 181 46.40 18.12 -33.33
C ASP A 181 45.85 16.80 -33.90
N PRO A 182 46.70 15.80 -34.18
CA PRO A 182 46.26 14.56 -34.79
C PRO A 182 45.27 13.83 -33.88
N ILE A 183 44.25 13.24 -34.51
CA ILE A 183 43.34 12.29 -33.85
C ILE A 183 44.22 11.23 -33.18
N PRO A 184 44.08 10.98 -31.85
CA PRO A 184 44.89 9.97 -31.18
C PRO A 184 44.81 8.66 -31.93
N SER A 185 45.97 8.10 -32.29
CA SER A 185 46.00 6.81 -32.97
C SER A 185 45.19 5.81 -32.16
N LEU A 186 44.39 4.96 -32.80
CA LEU A 186 43.61 3.94 -32.08
C LEU A 186 44.52 3.07 -31.20
N ASP A 187 45.76 2.83 -31.64
CA ASP A 187 46.80 2.12 -30.87
C ASP A 187 47.28 2.91 -29.65
N GLU A 188 47.29 4.24 -29.72
CA GLU A 188 47.68 5.13 -28.62
C GLU A 188 46.54 5.27 -27.59
N ALA A 189 45.30 5.44 -28.04
CA ALA A 189 44.12 5.42 -27.16
C ALA A 189 43.93 4.06 -26.46
N VAL A 190 44.17 2.94 -27.16
CA VAL A 190 44.16 1.59 -26.56
C VAL A 190 45.32 1.39 -25.58
N ARG A 191 46.49 2.00 -25.83
CA ARG A 191 47.64 1.95 -24.93
C ARG A 191 47.39 2.77 -23.65
N GLU A 192 46.80 3.95 -23.79
CA GLU A 192 46.43 4.82 -22.68
C GLU A 192 45.33 4.17 -21.82
N ALA A 193 44.26 3.65 -22.43
CA ALA A 193 43.23 2.89 -21.72
C ALA A 193 43.78 1.63 -21.01
N ASN A 194 44.77 0.94 -21.59
CA ASN A 194 45.45 -0.17 -20.89
C ASN A 194 46.29 0.30 -19.69
N ILE A 195 46.90 1.49 -19.76
CA ILE A 195 47.63 2.09 -18.62
C ILE A 195 46.63 2.46 -17.52
N GLU A 196 45.50 3.07 -17.86
CA GLU A 196 44.40 3.40 -16.93
C GLU A 196 43.83 2.14 -16.25
N ILE A 197 43.49 1.11 -17.02
CA ILE A 197 43.02 -0.18 -16.47
C ILE A 197 44.07 -0.80 -15.55
N GLN A 198 45.37 -0.67 -15.86
CA GLN A 198 46.43 -1.17 -14.98
C GLN A 198 46.62 -0.32 -13.71
N THR A 199 46.43 1.00 -13.75
CA THR A 199 46.47 1.85 -12.54
C THR A 199 45.24 1.60 -11.68
N GLU A 200 44.05 1.45 -12.27
CA GLU A 200 42.83 1.10 -11.55
C GLU A 200 42.93 -0.29 -10.89
N ASN A 201 43.44 -1.31 -11.59
CA ASN A 201 43.69 -2.63 -10.99
C ASN A 201 44.69 -2.58 -9.82
N ARG A 202 45.73 -1.74 -9.89
CA ARG A 202 46.65 -1.51 -8.76
C ARG A 202 45.93 -0.84 -7.59
N ASN A 203 45.14 0.21 -7.85
CA ASN A 203 44.36 0.93 -6.84
C ASN A 203 43.33 0.02 -6.16
N LEU A 204 42.60 -0.79 -6.92
CA LEU A 204 41.67 -1.80 -6.42
C LEU A 204 42.38 -2.86 -5.56
N THR A 205 43.55 -3.33 -5.98
CA THR A 205 44.37 -4.27 -5.19
C THR A 205 44.81 -3.64 -3.87
N GLU A 206 45.22 -2.37 -3.87
CA GLU A 206 45.61 -1.63 -2.68
C GLU A 206 44.42 -1.37 -1.74
N GLN A 207 43.27 -0.97 -2.28
CA GLN A 207 42.02 -0.79 -1.51
C GLN A 207 41.55 -2.11 -0.90
N ASN A 208 41.56 -3.21 -1.65
CA ASN A 208 41.20 -4.54 -1.16
C ASN A 208 42.15 -4.99 -0.03
N THR A 209 43.45 -4.75 -0.18
CA THR A 209 44.45 -4.99 0.89
C THR A 209 44.16 -4.15 2.14
N LYS A 210 43.83 -2.85 1.98
CA LYS A 210 43.44 -1.96 3.08
C LYS A 210 42.14 -2.42 3.76
N LEU A 211 41.16 -2.92 3.01
CA LEU A 211 39.90 -3.44 3.53
C LEU A 211 40.11 -4.74 4.30
N HIS A 212 40.91 -5.68 3.79
CA HIS A 212 41.28 -6.89 4.53
C HIS A 212 42.04 -6.58 5.82
N ALA A 213 42.96 -5.61 5.82
CA ALA A 213 43.64 -5.17 7.04
C ALA A 213 42.67 -4.55 8.07
N LYS A 214 41.74 -3.69 7.62
CA LYS A 214 40.67 -3.13 8.47
C LYS A 214 39.75 -4.22 9.02
N TYR A 215 39.32 -5.16 8.18
CA TYR A 215 38.48 -6.29 8.60
C TYR A 215 39.16 -7.13 9.67
N HIS A 216 40.44 -7.46 9.48
CA HIS A 216 41.21 -8.20 10.48
C HIS A 216 41.34 -7.42 11.80
N SER A 217 41.63 -6.12 11.74
CA SER A 217 41.69 -5.25 12.93
C SER A 217 40.34 -5.16 13.68
N ILE A 218 39.23 -5.04 12.95
CA ILE A 218 37.87 -5.03 13.54
C ILE A 218 37.53 -6.40 14.13
N SER A 219 37.87 -7.50 13.44
CA SER A 219 37.68 -8.87 13.91
C SER A 219 38.43 -9.14 15.22
N LEU A 220 39.67 -8.68 15.34
CA LEU A 220 40.43 -8.72 16.60
C LEU A 220 39.73 -7.88 17.68
N LYS A 221 39.27 -6.66 17.34
CA LYS A 221 38.62 -5.80 18.32
C LYS A 221 37.27 -6.34 18.82
N ILE A 222 36.52 -7.04 17.97
CA ILE A 222 35.31 -7.77 18.36
C ILE A 222 35.66 -8.90 19.34
N SER A 223 36.74 -9.66 19.10
CA SER A 223 37.22 -10.69 20.04
C SER A 223 37.59 -10.09 21.39
N GLU A 224 38.38 -9.02 21.42
CA GLU A 224 38.74 -8.32 22.67
C GLU A 224 37.52 -7.84 23.46
N LEU A 225 36.50 -7.32 22.77
CA LEU A 225 35.26 -6.86 23.40
C LEU A 225 34.42 -8.03 23.90
N GLN A 226 34.38 -9.16 23.18
CA GLN A 226 33.70 -10.37 23.63
C GLN A 226 34.36 -10.94 24.89
N ASP A 227 35.69 -11.01 24.94
CA ASP A 227 36.44 -11.46 26.12
C ASP A 227 36.20 -10.53 27.33
N ALA A 228 36.14 -9.21 27.10
CA ALA A 228 35.81 -8.24 28.14
C ALA A 228 34.37 -8.37 28.66
N VAL A 229 33.40 -8.66 27.78
CA VAL A 229 32.01 -8.95 28.17
C VAL A 229 31.94 -10.24 28.98
N ASN A 230 32.55 -11.34 28.51
CA ASN A 230 32.59 -12.62 29.22
C ASN A 230 33.21 -12.46 30.63
N GLY A 231 34.26 -11.66 30.76
CA GLY A 231 34.87 -11.32 32.05
C GLY A 231 33.92 -10.56 32.98
N LYS A 232 33.17 -9.59 32.45
CA LYS A 232 32.16 -8.83 33.22
C LYS A 232 30.93 -9.64 33.60
N GLU A 233 30.51 -10.60 32.76
CA GLU A 233 29.47 -11.57 33.09
C GLU A 233 29.91 -12.49 34.24
N THR A 234 31.17 -12.93 34.23
CA THR A 234 31.77 -13.73 35.30
C THR A 234 31.83 -12.95 36.63
N GLU A 235 32.35 -11.72 36.61
CA GLU A 235 32.38 -10.82 37.79
C GLU A 235 30.95 -10.55 38.33
N ALA A 236 29.97 -10.38 37.44
CA ALA A 236 28.58 -10.20 37.83
C ALA A 236 27.95 -11.46 38.45
N ALA A 237 28.39 -12.66 38.06
CA ALA A 237 27.98 -13.91 38.69
C ALA A 237 28.62 -14.09 40.08
N GLU A 238 29.91 -13.77 40.22
CA GLU A 238 30.61 -13.78 41.52
C GLU A 238 29.97 -12.82 42.53
N LEU A 239 29.60 -11.60 42.10
CA LEU A 239 28.92 -10.63 42.95
C LEU A 239 27.50 -11.08 43.34
N ARG A 240 26.78 -11.81 42.48
CA ARG A 240 25.48 -12.41 42.86
C ARG A 240 25.65 -13.46 43.95
N ASN A 241 26.62 -14.36 43.79
CA ASN A 241 26.91 -15.37 44.82
C ASN A 241 27.26 -14.72 46.17
N GLN A 242 28.07 -13.66 46.17
CA GLN A 242 28.37 -12.90 47.40
C GLN A 242 27.14 -12.24 48.03
N ILE A 243 26.19 -11.75 47.22
CA ILE A 243 24.92 -11.21 47.70
C ILE A 243 24.09 -12.32 48.36
N ASP A 244 24.02 -13.50 47.75
CA ASP A 244 23.26 -14.64 48.27
C ASP A 244 23.85 -15.16 49.60
N ASP A 245 25.18 -15.27 49.70
CA ASP A 245 25.91 -15.60 50.94
C ASP A 245 25.61 -14.60 52.07
N LEU A 246 25.63 -13.29 51.75
CA LEU A 246 25.34 -12.23 52.72
C LEU A 246 23.85 -12.22 53.14
N GLN A 247 22.92 -12.52 52.22
CA GLN A 247 21.50 -12.67 52.55
C GLN A 247 21.24 -13.88 53.47
N TYR A 248 21.99 -14.97 53.27
CA TYR A 248 21.92 -16.15 54.14
C TYR A 248 22.42 -15.86 55.56
N GLU A 249 23.61 -15.24 55.70
CA GLU A 249 24.13 -14.85 57.02
C GLU A 249 23.24 -13.81 57.71
N LEU A 250 22.64 -12.86 56.96
CA LEU A 250 21.65 -11.92 57.49
C LEU A 250 20.43 -12.66 58.07
N SER A 251 19.85 -13.59 57.31
CA SER A 251 18.67 -14.38 57.74
C SER A 251 18.97 -15.25 58.97
N LYS A 252 20.18 -15.81 59.03
CA LYS A 252 20.70 -16.59 60.17
C LYS A 252 20.89 -15.75 61.43
N VAL A 253 21.37 -14.50 61.30
CA VAL A 253 21.46 -13.54 62.41
C VAL A 253 20.07 -13.08 62.87
N GLN A 254 19.15 -12.81 61.93
CA GLN A 254 17.75 -12.49 62.24
C GLN A 254 17.09 -13.61 63.05
N SER A 255 17.13 -14.86 62.57
CA SER A 255 16.57 -16.01 63.31
C SER A 255 17.20 -16.22 64.71
N ARG A 256 18.47 -15.82 64.91
CA ARG A 256 19.09 -15.82 66.23
C ARG A 256 18.55 -14.70 67.12
N ASN A 257 18.34 -13.50 66.57
CA ASN A 257 17.73 -12.38 67.30
C ASN A 257 16.29 -12.70 67.69
N ASP A 258 15.48 -13.25 66.80
CA ASP A 258 14.08 -13.64 67.08
C ASP A 258 13.99 -14.61 68.28
N LYS A 259 14.93 -15.57 68.38
CA LYS A 259 15.02 -16.52 69.51
C LYS A 259 15.39 -15.81 70.81
N LEU A 260 16.34 -14.87 70.76
CA LEU A 260 16.73 -14.09 71.93
C LEU A 260 15.60 -13.15 72.39
N GLU A 261 14.86 -12.56 71.46
CA GLU A 261 13.71 -11.70 71.73
C GLU A 261 12.56 -12.48 72.36
N ASN A 262 12.25 -13.68 71.86
CA ASN A 262 11.31 -14.61 72.50
C ASN A 262 11.73 -15.01 73.92
N HIS A 263 13.00 -15.35 74.15
CA HIS A 263 13.49 -15.64 75.51
C HIS A 263 13.44 -14.42 76.44
N LEU A 264 13.65 -13.21 75.92
CA LEU A 264 13.55 -11.96 76.67
C LEU A 264 12.10 -11.64 77.03
N LEU A 265 11.15 -11.91 76.11
CA LEU A 265 9.71 -11.85 76.38
C LEU A 265 9.30 -12.85 77.48
N GLU A 266 9.67 -14.13 77.36
CA GLU A 266 9.41 -15.14 78.40
C GLU A 266 10.00 -14.75 79.76
N ALA A 267 11.23 -14.24 79.79
CA ALA A 267 11.86 -13.78 81.02
C ALA A 267 11.12 -12.57 81.61
N THR A 268 10.64 -11.66 80.77
CA THR A 268 9.84 -10.50 81.19
C THR A 268 8.47 -10.91 81.74
N GLU A 269 7.83 -11.93 81.16
CA GLU A 269 6.59 -12.51 81.70
C GLU A 269 6.83 -13.23 83.02
N LYS A 270 7.90 -14.04 83.14
CA LYS A 270 8.29 -14.68 84.40
C LYS A 270 8.62 -13.64 85.48
N VAL A 271 9.28 -12.54 85.15
CA VAL A 271 9.53 -11.43 86.09
C VAL A 271 8.22 -10.74 86.50
N LYS A 272 7.27 -10.50 85.59
CA LYS A 272 5.93 -10.00 85.95
C LYS A 272 5.20 -10.96 86.89
N LEU A 273 5.28 -12.27 86.64
CA LEU A 273 4.67 -13.30 87.49
C LEU A 273 5.33 -13.34 88.87
N CYS A 274 6.66 -13.29 88.94
CA CYS A 274 7.40 -13.24 90.20
C CYS A 274 7.19 -11.92 90.96
N GLN A 275 7.02 -10.79 90.28
CA GLN A 275 6.63 -9.51 90.92
C GLN A 275 5.19 -9.55 91.47
N GLN A 276 4.32 -10.39 90.91
CA GLN A 276 2.99 -10.68 91.48
C GLN A 276 3.05 -11.67 92.67
N MET A 277 4.14 -12.41 92.84
CA MET A 277 4.33 -13.40 93.92
C MET A 277 5.21 -12.87 95.07
N HIS A 278 6.15 -11.97 94.81
CA HIS A 278 7.08 -11.40 95.82
C HIS A 278 6.52 -10.17 96.55
N THR A 279 5.23 -10.18 96.85
CA THR A 279 4.65 -9.31 97.89
C THR A 279 4.86 -9.87 99.30
N GLU A 280 5.47 -11.04 99.48
CA GLU A 280 5.83 -11.62 100.79
C GLU A 280 7.28 -12.17 100.84
N ASP A 281 8.06 -11.68 101.83
CA ASP A 281 9.29 -12.17 102.51
C ASP A 281 10.51 -12.80 101.75
N GLY A 282 11.79 -12.73 102.19
CA GLY A 282 12.44 -12.00 103.31
C GLY A 282 13.87 -12.51 103.72
N LYS A 283 14.94 -11.70 103.53
CA LYS A 283 16.25 -11.54 104.26
C LYS A 283 17.29 -12.68 104.58
N GLU A 284 18.58 -12.40 104.25
CA GLU A 284 19.88 -12.38 105.05
C GLU A 284 20.37 -13.62 105.92
N LYS A 285 21.66 -13.95 106.23
CA LYS A 285 23.06 -13.47 105.93
C LYS A 285 24.23 -14.40 106.47
N ASP A 286 25.49 -14.17 106.02
CA ASP A 286 26.87 -14.19 106.67
C ASP A 286 27.31 -15.16 107.84
N VAL A 287 28.59 -15.44 108.23
CA VAL A 287 29.96 -15.61 107.58
C VAL A 287 31.10 -15.96 108.64
N ILE A 288 32.26 -16.56 108.25
CA ILE A 288 33.65 -16.60 108.88
C ILE A 288 34.18 -17.71 109.87
N LYS A 289 35.54 -17.83 109.96
CA LYS A 289 36.49 -18.89 110.49
C LYS A 289 37.31 -18.49 111.79
N PRO A 290 38.61 -18.84 112.09
CA PRO A 290 39.48 -20.09 112.12
C PRO A 290 40.43 -20.23 113.39
N GLU A 291 41.54 -21.02 113.29
CA GLU A 291 42.88 -20.98 114.01
C GLU A 291 43.07 -21.66 115.40
N GLU A 292 44.28 -22.03 115.91
CA GLU A 292 45.57 -22.62 115.41
C GLU A 292 46.52 -22.92 116.62
N THR A 293 47.64 -23.70 116.47
CA THR A 293 49.02 -23.51 117.08
C THR A 293 49.91 -24.79 117.23
N MET A 294 51.24 -24.58 117.33
CA MET A 294 52.35 -25.58 117.27
C MET A 294 53.63 -25.11 117.99
N SER A 295 54.52 -26.01 118.50
CA SER A 295 56.01 -25.79 118.51
C SER A 295 56.86 -26.99 118.99
N ASN A 296 58.05 -27.18 118.39
CA ASN A 296 59.20 -27.97 118.88
C ASN A 296 60.36 -27.79 117.85
N VAL A 297 61.26 -26.80 117.96
CA VAL A 297 61.74 -26.09 116.74
C VAL A 297 63.04 -26.58 116.04
N SER A 298 64.08 -27.12 116.71
CA SER A 298 65.38 -27.35 116.01
C SER A 298 65.51 -28.68 115.24
N GLN A 299 65.07 -29.80 115.80
CA GLN A 299 64.96 -31.06 115.04
C GLN A 299 63.97 -30.87 113.90
N LYS A 300 62.81 -30.28 114.24
CA LYS A 300 61.77 -29.88 113.32
C LYS A 300 62.26 -29.01 112.16
N LYS A 301 63.21 -28.08 112.32
CA LYS A 301 63.76 -27.34 111.16
C LYS A 301 64.49 -28.22 110.14
N LEU A 302 65.13 -29.30 110.58
CA LEU A 302 65.78 -30.25 109.67
C LEU A 302 64.75 -31.22 109.07
N ASP A 303 63.78 -31.65 109.87
CA ASP A 303 62.63 -32.44 109.40
C ASP A 303 61.74 -31.64 108.43
N ASP A 304 61.55 -30.33 108.67
CA ASP A 304 60.81 -29.36 107.84
C ASP A 304 61.55 -29.18 106.51
N LEU A 305 62.88 -29.01 106.50
CA LEU A 305 63.65 -28.93 105.24
C LEU A 305 63.66 -30.26 104.46
N GLN A 306 63.63 -31.41 105.15
CA GLN A 306 63.45 -32.72 104.50
C GLN A 306 62.03 -32.87 103.94
N LYS A 307 61.02 -32.38 104.66
CA LYS A 307 59.61 -32.35 104.24
C LYS A 307 59.40 -31.43 103.03
N ASP A 308 59.94 -30.21 103.05
CA ASP A 308 59.92 -29.27 101.93
C ASP A 308 60.60 -29.87 100.67
N LEU A 309 61.69 -30.61 100.85
CA LEU A 309 62.36 -31.34 99.77
C LEU A 309 61.47 -32.46 99.21
N GLU A 310 60.78 -33.22 100.07
CA GLU A 310 59.89 -34.30 99.64
C GLU A 310 58.61 -33.75 98.97
N GLU A 311 58.02 -32.68 99.50
CA GLU A 311 56.91 -31.94 98.89
C GLU A 311 57.29 -31.37 97.52
N ALA A 312 58.51 -30.84 97.37
CA ALA A 312 59.01 -30.36 96.09
C ALA A 312 59.22 -31.49 95.06
N LYS A 313 59.71 -32.67 95.49
CA LYS A 313 59.77 -33.87 94.63
C LYS A 313 58.39 -34.36 94.23
N GLU A 314 57.45 -34.41 95.17
CA GLU A 314 56.08 -34.85 94.93
C GLU A 314 55.36 -33.90 93.96
N LEU A 315 55.51 -32.58 94.13
CA LEU A 315 54.99 -31.58 93.20
C LEU A 315 55.63 -31.69 91.80
N ALA A 316 56.93 -31.96 91.71
CA ALA A 316 57.60 -32.19 90.43
C ALA A 316 57.10 -33.47 89.74
N ASN A 317 56.87 -34.54 90.49
CA ASN A 317 56.32 -35.80 90.00
C ASN A 317 54.85 -35.63 89.54
N ASN A 318 54.04 -34.88 90.29
CA ASN A 318 52.66 -34.57 89.93
C ASN A 318 52.59 -33.72 88.64
N ARG A 319 53.46 -32.72 88.50
CA ARG A 319 53.57 -31.93 87.25
C ARG A 319 54.04 -32.77 86.06
N LEU A 320 54.94 -33.73 86.27
CA LEU A 320 55.37 -34.65 85.23
C LEU A 320 54.20 -35.55 84.77
N GLN A 321 53.45 -36.12 85.72
CA GLN A 321 52.25 -36.92 85.42
C GLN A 321 51.15 -36.11 84.72
N GLU A 322 50.97 -34.82 85.08
CA GLU A 322 50.05 -33.92 84.39
C GLU A 322 50.48 -33.63 82.95
N LEU A 323 51.78 -33.38 82.73
CA LEU A 323 52.36 -33.21 81.39
C LEU A 323 52.22 -34.48 80.54
N ASP A 324 52.51 -35.66 81.10
CA ASP A 324 52.36 -36.95 80.40
C ASP A 324 50.89 -37.19 80.00
N LYS A 325 49.94 -36.86 80.90
CA LYS A 325 48.50 -36.93 80.63
C LYS A 325 48.07 -35.95 79.54
N LEU A 326 48.55 -34.71 79.56
CA LEU A 326 48.28 -33.71 78.51
C LEU A 326 48.89 -34.12 77.16
N HIS A 327 50.10 -34.68 77.15
CA HIS A 327 50.71 -35.24 75.94
C HIS A 327 49.92 -36.42 75.37
N LEU A 328 49.38 -37.28 76.22
CA LEU A 328 48.51 -38.38 75.80
C LEU A 328 47.20 -37.85 75.17
N GLN A 329 46.52 -36.92 75.85
CA GLN A 329 45.29 -36.29 75.36
C GLN A 329 45.50 -35.55 74.03
N HIS A 330 46.60 -34.81 73.89
CA HIS A 330 46.94 -34.14 72.63
C HIS A 330 47.21 -35.15 71.50
N ARG A 331 47.86 -36.27 71.79
CA ARG A 331 48.09 -37.35 70.81
C ARG A 331 46.78 -38.04 70.39
N GLU A 332 45.82 -38.18 71.29
CA GLU A 332 44.49 -38.72 70.99
C GLU A 332 43.68 -37.75 70.13
N ALA A 333 43.63 -36.46 70.50
CA ALA A 333 43.00 -35.42 69.70
C ALA A 333 43.58 -35.32 68.28
N LEU A 334 44.90 -35.47 68.11
CA LEU A 334 45.52 -35.51 66.77
C LEU A 334 45.04 -36.71 65.94
N LYS A 335 44.88 -37.89 66.53
CA LYS A 335 44.35 -39.07 65.84
C LYS A 335 42.90 -38.87 65.41
N ASP A 336 42.08 -38.28 66.26
CA ASP A 336 40.68 -37.98 65.93
C ASP A 336 40.59 -36.93 64.80
N VAL A 337 41.46 -35.93 64.79
CA VAL A 337 41.57 -34.96 63.69
C VAL A 337 42.02 -35.63 62.38
N GLU A 338 42.99 -36.55 62.41
CA GLU A 338 43.39 -37.32 61.22
C GLU A 338 42.27 -38.23 60.71
N LYS A 339 41.55 -38.91 61.61
CA LYS A 339 40.40 -39.74 61.29
C LYS A 339 39.29 -38.91 60.62
N LEU A 340 38.87 -37.81 61.24
CA LEU A 340 37.85 -36.91 60.67
C LEU A 340 38.27 -36.32 59.32
N LYS A 341 39.57 -36.05 59.11
CA LYS A 341 40.11 -35.64 57.79
C LYS A 341 40.02 -36.75 56.74
N MET A 342 40.13 -38.02 57.12
CA MET A 342 39.91 -39.14 56.19
C MET A 342 38.42 -39.34 55.90
N ASP A 343 37.57 -39.30 56.95
CA ASP A 343 36.12 -39.46 56.83
C ASP A 343 35.50 -38.37 55.90
N ILE A 344 35.93 -37.10 56.02
CA ILE A 344 35.49 -36.00 55.14
C ILE A 344 35.92 -36.21 53.68
N ARG A 345 37.05 -36.88 53.41
CA ARG A 345 37.51 -37.16 52.03
C ARG A 345 36.74 -38.28 51.35
N GLN A 346 36.00 -39.08 52.09
CA GLN A 346 35.21 -40.21 51.59
C GLN A 346 33.78 -40.17 52.15
N LEU A 347 33.19 -38.98 52.15
CA LEU A 347 31.80 -38.75 52.55
C LEU A 347 30.84 -39.61 51.71
N PRO A 348 29.97 -40.44 52.34
CA PRO A 348 28.97 -41.22 51.63
C PRO A 348 27.95 -40.32 50.93
N GLU A 349 27.52 -40.73 49.73
CA GLU A 349 26.56 -39.98 48.91
C GLU A 349 25.23 -39.72 49.64
N SER A 350 24.78 -40.63 50.51
CA SER A 350 23.59 -40.44 51.34
C SER A 350 23.69 -39.22 52.27
N VAL A 351 24.88 -38.96 52.83
CA VAL A 351 25.13 -37.78 53.68
C VAL A 351 25.13 -36.51 52.84
N ILE A 352 25.73 -36.57 51.64
CA ILE A 352 25.78 -35.44 50.70
C ILE A 352 24.36 -35.04 50.28
N VAL A 353 23.51 -35.99 49.90
CA VAL A 353 22.11 -35.74 49.51
C VAL A 353 21.26 -35.19 50.67
N GLU A 354 21.62 -35.50 51.91
CA GLU A 354 20.96 -34.95 53.10
C GLU A 354 21.37 -33.50 53.42
N THR A 355 22.50 -33.00 52.89
CA THR A 355 22.94 -31.61 53.10
C THR A 355 21.94 -30.58 52.58
N THR A 356 21.94 -29.41 53.20
CA THR A 356 21.16 -28.24 52.78
C THR A 356 21.57 -27.76 51.39
N GLU A 357 22.86 -27.78 51.12
CA GLU A 357 23.53 -27.32 49.91
C GLU A 357 23.10 -28.17 48.70
N TYR A 358 23.10 -29.50 48.85
CA TYR A 358 22.59 -30.40 47.80
C TYR A 358 21.10 -30.17 47.54
N LYS A 359 20.28 -30.02 48.58
CA LYS A 359 18.83 -29.78 48.44
C LYS A 359 18.53 -28.44 47.77
N CYS A 360 19.27 -27.39 48.08
CA CYS A 360 19.19 -26.10 47.40
C CYS A 360 19.56 -26.24 45.92
N LEU A 361 20.67 -26.93 45.60
CA LEU A 361 21.10 -27.17 44.22
C LEU A 361 20.09 -28.04 43.45
N GLN A 362 19.52 -29.07 44.08
CA GLN A 362 18.47 -29.90 43.51
C GLN A 362 17.20 -29.08 43.20
N SER A 363 16.82 -28.16 44.09
CA SER A 363 15.69 -27.25 43.89
C SER A 363 15.96 -26.30 42.71
N ALA A 364 17.12 -25.65 42.68
CA ALA A 364 17.53 -24.75 41.60
C ALA A 364 17.60 -25.48 40.24
N TYR A 365 18.20 -26.68 40.20
CA TYR A 365 18.20 -27.54 39.03
C TYR A 365 16.77 -27.90 38.58
N SER A 366 15.85 -28.19 39.51
CA SER A 366 14.47 -28.52 39.17
C SER A 366 13.73 -27.34 38.53
N VAL A 367 13.96 -26.11 39.01
CA VAL A 367 13.41 -24.89 38.39
C VAL A 367 13.98 -24.71 36.99
N LEU A 368 15.31 -24.69 36.84
CA LEU A 368 16.00 -24.52 35.55
C LEU A 368 15.61 -25.61 34.54
N TYR A 369 15.42 -26.85 34.99
CA TYR A 369 14.96 -27.96 34.14
C TYR A 369 13.55 -27.70 33.60
N ASN A 370 12.62 -27.24 34.45
CA ASN A 370 11.25 -26.92 34.06
C ASN A 370 11.20 -25.70 33.12
N GLU A 371 11.98 -24.66 33.38
CA GLU A 371 12.15 -23.50 32.48
C GLU A 371 12.71 -23.93 31.12
N ASN A 372 13.70 -24.84 31.10
CA ASN A 372 14.26 -25.39 29.87
C ASN A 372 13.22 -26.21 29.08
N GLN A 373 12.41 -27.05 29.74
CA GLN A 373 11.31 -27.75 29.06
C GLN A 373 10.28 -26.78 28.49
N LEU A 374 9.91 -25.72 29.23
CA LEU A 374 8.97 -24.70 28.76
C LEU A 374 9.50 -23.96 27.53
N ALA A 375 10.75 -23.50 27.57
CA ALA A 375 11.41 -22.83 26.44
C ALA A 375 11.52 -23.76 25.21
N LYS A 376 11.77 -25.05 25.42
CA LYS A 376 11.79 -26.07 24.37
C LYS A 376 10.42 -26.28 23.72
N THR A 377 9.34 -26.30 24.52
CA THR A 377 7.96 -26.37 23.99
C THR A 377 7.62 -25.13 23.19
N GLN A 378 7.91 -23.92 23.70
CA GLN A 378 7.69 -22.67 22.95
C GLN A 378 8.47 -22.63 21.63
N ALA A 379 9.72 -23.11 21.62
CA ALA A 379 10.50 -23.22 20.39
C ALA A 379 9.85 -24.17 19.35
N GLN A 380 9.26 -25.28 19.78
CA GLN A 380 8.51 -26.20 18.91
C GLN A 380 7.21 -25.56 18.39
N GLU A 381 6.50 -24.81 19.23
CA GLU A 381 5.30 -24.05 18.84
C GLU A 381 5.65 -22.98 17.80
N PHE A 382 6.70 -22.19 18.00
CA PHE A 382 7.15 -21.20 17.01
C PHE A 382 7.60 -21.83 15.70
N GLN A 383 8.28 -22.98 15.72
CA GLN A 383 8.62 -23.73 14.50
C GLN A 383 7.36 -24.23 13.76
N SER A 384 6.35 -24.71 14.50
CA SER A 384 5.05 -25.11 13.96
C SER A 384 4.31 -23.93 13.33
N HIS A 385 4.23 -22.79 14.02
CA HIS A 385 3.64 -21.55 13.50
C HIS A 385 4.36 -21.03 12.25
N LEU A 386 5.69 -21.06 12.22
CA LEU A 386 6.47 -20.66 11.05
C LEU A 386 6.20 -21.58 9.85
N SER A 387 6.15 -22.89 10.08
CA SER A 387 5.81 -23.89 9.05
C SER A 387 4.38 -23.68 8.51
N ALA A 388 3.40 -23.48 9.40
CA ALA A 388 2.02 -23.20 9.02
C ALA A 388 1.89 -21.88 8.22
N SER A 389 2.57 -20.82 8.66
CA SER A 389 2.59 -19.53 7.96
C SER A 389 3.20 -19.65 6.56
N LYS A 390 4.36 -20.31 6.44
CA LYS A 390 5.01 -20.60 5.15
C LYS A 390 4.09 -21.38 4.21
N ASN A 391 3.41 -22.41 4.70
CA ASN A 391 2.49 -23.23 3.90
C ASN A 391 1.24 -22.45 3.46
N ASN A 392 0.74 -21.54 4.29
CA ASN A 392 -0.37 -20.66 3.91
C ASN A 392 0.04 -19.63 2.86
N GLN A 393 1.22 -19.01 3.00
CA GLN A 393 1.78 -18.08 2.00
C GLN A 393 2.02 -18.79 0.66
N GLN A 394 2.57 -20.00 0.67
CA GLN A 394 2.76 -20.82 -0.54
C GLN A 394 1.45 -21.08 -1.29
N ARG A 395 0.39 -21.48 -0.58
CA ARG A 395 -0.95 -21.66 -1.18
C ARG A 395 -1.55 -20.37 -1.73
N GLN A 396 -1.29 -19.23 -1.08
CA GLN A 396 -1.75 -17.93 -1.55
C GLN A 396 -1.05 -17.53 -2.85
N ILE A 397 0.26 -17.82 -2.99
CA ILE A 397 1.01 -17.63 -4.23
C ILE A 397 0.44 -18.50 -5.34
N GLU A 398 0.26 -19.81 -5.09
CA GLU A 398 -0.34 -20.75 -6.05
C GLU A 398 -1.73 -20.28 -6.53
N MET A 399 -2.56 -19.74 -5.63
CA MET A 399 -3.85 -19.18 -5.99
C MET A 399 -3.72 -17.96 -6.92
N MET A 400 -2.86 -16.99 -6.58
CA MET A 400 -2.61 -15.80 -7.41
C MET A 400 -2.07 -16.17 -8.80
N GLU A 401 -1.17 -17.15 -8.89
CA GLU A 401 -0.65 -17.66 -10.17
C GLU A 401 -1.77 -18.27 -11.04
N THR A 402 -2.72 -19.00 -10.43
CA THR A 402 -3.87 -19.54 -11.17
C THR A 402 -4.86 -18.46 -11.62
N GLU A 403 -5.05 -17.40 -10.83
CA GLU A 403 -5.89 -16.24 -11.19
C GLU A 403 -5.26 -15.43 -12.33
N GLU A 404 -3.96 -15.14 -12.26
CA GLU A 404 -3.21 -14.47 -13.34
C GLU A 404 -3.32 -15.26 -14.65
N LEU A 405 -3.08 -16.58 -14.60
CA LEU A 405 -3.20 -17.45 -15.76
C LEU A 405 -4.63 -17.47 -16.34
N MET A 406 -5.66 -17.36 -15.50
CA MET A 406 -7.06 -17.25 -15.95
C MET A 406 -7.32 -15.93 -16.68
N VAL A 407 -6.87 -14.80 -16.11
CA VAL A 407 -7.01 -13.47 -16.72
C VAL A 407 -6.22 -13.38 -18.03
N GLN A 408 -5.00 -13.91 -18.07
CA GLN A 408 -4.17 -13.94 -19.28
C GLN A 408 -4.83 -14.75 -20.41
N LYS A 409 -5.43 -15.91 -20.09
CA LYS A 409 -6.23 -16.70 -21.05
C LYS A 409 -7.44 -15.92 -21.57
N LYS A 410 -8.14 -15.19 -20.70
CA LYS A 410 -9.29 -14.36 -21.08
C LYS A 410 -8.87 -13.22 -22.02
N LEU A 411 -7.83 -12.45 -21.66
CA LEU A 411 -7.28 -11.37 -22.49
C LEU A 411 -6.82 -11.87 -23.85
N ARG A 412 -6.19 -13.05 -23.92
CA ARG A 412 -5.82 -13.68 -25.19
C ARG A 412 -7.03 -14.02 -26.07
N GLY A 413 -8.13 -14.46 -25.46
CA GLY A 413 -9.40 -14.68 -26.16
C GLY A 413 -10.03 -13.38 -26.68
N GLU A 414 -10.05 -12.32 -25.85
CA GLU A 414 -10.53 -10.99 -26.24
C GLU A 414 -9.68 -10.39 -27.39
N MET A 415 -8.35 -10.58 -27.35
CA MET A 415 -7.44 -10.17 -28.42
C MET A 415 -7.77 -10.87 -29.76
N MET A 416 -7.93 -12.19 -29.76
CA MET A 416 -8.31 -12.95 -30.96
C MET A 416 -9.66 -12.49 -31.54
N GLN A 417 -10.65 -12.23 -30.68
CA GLN A 417 -11.96 -11.71 -31.11
C GLN A 417 -11.86 -10.32 -31.76
N LEU A 418 -11.01 -9.44 -31.23
CA LEU A 418 -10.75 -8.12 -31.81
C LEU A 418 -9.98 -8.21 -33.13
N GLU A 419 -9.02 -9.14 -33.26
CA GLU A 419 -8.32 -9.41 -34.52
C GLU A 419 -9.27 -9.93 -35.61
N ASP A 420 -10.17 -10.85 -35.27
CA ASP A 420 -11.20 -11.37 -36.18
C ASP A 420 -12.19 -10.26 -36.61
N ALA A 421 -12.67 -9.43 -35.67
CA ALA A 421 -13.55 -8.30 -35.96
C ALA A 421 -12.87 -7.26 -36.87
N LEU A 422 -11.58 -6.97 -36.64
CA LEU A 422 -10.79 -6.06 -37.47
C LEU A 422 -10.58 -6.64 -38.87
N SER A 423 -10.31 -7.94 -38.97
CA SER A 423 -10.24 -8.69 -40.24
C SER A 423 -11.56 -8.64 -41.01
N GLN A 424 -12.70 -8.75 -40.33
CA GLN A 424 -14.02 -8.60 -40.93
C GLN A 424 -14.26 -7.17 -41.45
N ILE A 425 -14.02 -6.14 -40.64
CA ILE A 425 -14.21 -4.73 -41.04
C ILE A 425 -13.32 -4.39 -42.26
N ARG A 426 -12.08 -4.92 -42.33
CA ARG A 426 -11.21 -4.77 -43.51
C ARG A 426 -11.82 -5.38 -44.77
N LYS A 427 -12.46 -6.56 -44.68
CA LYS A 427 -13.16 -7.19 -45.82
C LYS A 427 -14.37 -6.38 -46.25
N GLU A 428 -15.18 -5.91 -45.28
CA GLU A 428 -16.34 -5.06 -45.54
C GLU A 428 -15.95 -3.74 -46.22
N TYR A 429 -14.87 -3.10 -45.75
CA TYR A 429 -14.31 -1.90 -46.39
C TYR A 429 -13.85 -2.15 -47.84
N GLU A 430 -13.12 -3.24 -48.10
CA GLU A 430 -12.66 -3.54 -49.46
C GLU A 430 -13.82 -3.91 -50.40
N MET A 431 -14.85 -4.63 -49.91
CA MET A 431 -16.09 -4.85 -50.67
C MET A 431 -16.77 -3.52 -51.01
N LEU A 432 -16.96 -2.63 -50.04
CA LEU A 432 -17.60 -1.33 -50.25
C LEU A 432 -16.78 -0.44 -51.21
N ARG A 433 -15.45 -0.53 -51.16
CA ARG A 433 -14.55 0.14 -52.10
C ARG A 433 -14.73 -0.39 -53.53
N ILE A 434 -14.78 -1.71 -53.72
CA ILE A 434 -15.01 -2.34 -55.03
C ILE A 434 -16.41 -1.95 -55.57
N GLU A 435 -17.44 -1.92 -54.71
CA GLU A 435 -18.77 -1.44 -55.07
C GLU A 435 -18.74 0.03 -55.50
N PHE A 436 -18.00 0.89 -54.79
CA PHE A 436 -17.84 2.30 -55.15
C PHE A 436 -17.12 2.47 -56.49
N GLU A 437 -15.99 1.79 -56.70
CA GLU A 437 -15.23 1.83 -57.97
C GLU A 437 -16.08 1.33 -59.14
N THR A 438 -16.88 0.27 -58.93
CA THR A 438 -17.82 -0.27 -59.93
C THR A 438 -18.95 0.72 -60.26
N ASN A 439 -19.55 1.35 -59.26
CA ASN A 439 -20.58 2.37 -59.44
C ASN A 439 -20.04 3.63 -60.15
N LEU A 440 -18.80 4.03 -59.84
CA LEU A 440 -18.14 5.15 -60.50
C LEU A 440 -17.94 4.85 -61.99
N ALA A 441 -17.40 3.68 -62.34
CA ALA A 441 -17.21 3.27 -63.73
C ALA A 441 -18.53 3.20 -64.53
N ALA A 442 -19.62 2.70 -63.92
CA ALA A 442 -20.94 2.70 -64.54
C ALA A 442 -21.48 4.13 -64.77
N ASN A 443 -21.22 5.05 -63.84
CA ASN A 443 -21.64 6.45 -63.97
C ASN A 443 -20.81 7.21 -65.03
N GLU A 444 -19.52 6.91 -65.17
CA GLU A 444 -18.69 7.45 -66.26
C GLU A 444 -19.19 7.03 -67.64
N GLN A 445 -19.57 5.75 -67.82
CA GLN A 445 -20.19 5.27 -69.07
C GLN A 445 -21.55 5.92 -69.38
N THR A 446 -22.25 6.42 -68.36
CA THR A 446 -23.53 7.14 -68.52
C THR A 446 -23.33 8.53 -69.15
N GLY A 447 -22.12 9.11 -69.07
CA GLY A 447 -21.77 10.40 -69.66
C GLY A 447 -21.88 10.45 -71.20
N PRO A 448 -21.19 9.56 -71.95
CA PRO A 448 -21.32 9.42 -73.40
C PRO A 448 -22.77 9.22 -73.88
N ILE A 449 -23.51 8.28 -73.26
CA ILE A 449 -24.91 7.99 -73.59
C ILE A 449 -25.77 9.26 -73.45
N ASN A 450 -25.57 10.02 -72.37
CA ASN A 450 -26.25 11.31 -72.14
C ASN A 450 -25.83 12.42 -73.13
N ARG A 451 -24.67 12.34 -73.79
CA ARG A 451 -24.28 13.27 -74.86
C ARG A 451 -24.94 12.88 -76.18
N GLU A 452 -24.88 11.62 -76.55
CA GLU A 452 -25.53 11.09 -77.76
C GLU A 452 -27.04 11.35 -77.75
N MET A 453 -27.71 11.10 -76.61
CA MET A 453 -29.13 11.42 -76.42
C MET A 453 -29.43 12.92 -76.63
N ARG A 454 -28.58 13.84 -76.16
CA ARG A 454 -28.74 15.28 -76.41
C ARG A 454 -28.53 15.65 -77.87
N HIS A 455 -27.56 15.05 -78.55
CA HIS A 455 -27.35 15.25 -79.98
C HIS A 455 -28.53 14.73 -80.81
N LEU A 456 -29.08 13.56 -80.47
CA LEU A 456 -30.29 13.02 -81.10
C LEU A 456 -31.50 13.94 -80.91
N ILE A 457 -31.76 14.40 -79.68
CA ILE A 457 -32.83 15.38 -79.38
C ILE A 457 -32.64 16.66 -80.22
N THR A 458 -31.41 17.17 -80.31
CA THR A 458 -31.09 18.40 -81.07
C THR A 458 -31.32 18.20 -82.57
N SER A 459 -30.91 17.04 -83.12
CA SER A 459 -31.13 16.69 -84.53
C SER A 459 -32.61 16.55 -84.87
N LEU A 460 -33.38 15.89 -84.01
CA LEU A 460 -34.84 15.77 -84.14
C LEU A 460 -35.56 17.11 -84.02
N GLN A 461 -35.12 17.99 -83.10
CA GLN A 461 -35.65 19.36 -82.99
C GLN A 461 -35.36 20.19 -84.25
N ASN A 462 -34.16 20.06 -84.84
CA ASN A 462 -33.79 20.74 -86.08
C ASN A 462 -34.62 20.24 -87.27
N HIS A 463 -34.81 18.92 -87.43
CA HIS A 463 -35.70 18.35 -88.44
C HIS A 463 -37.14 18.87 -88.27
N ASN A 464 -37.66 18.87 -87.04
CA ASN A 464 -38.99 19.42 -86.76
C ASN A 464 -39.11 20.90 -87.15
N LYS A 465 -38.07 21.70 -86.90
CA LYS A 465 -38.00 23.12 -87.28
C LYS A 465 -37.94 23.31 -88.79
N GLN A 466 -37.19 22.47 -89.51
CA GLN A 466 -37.13 22.48 -90.97
C GLN A 466 -38.49 22.13 -91.58
N ILE A 467 -39.11 21.02 -91.16
CA ILE A 467 -40.43 20.59 -91.62
C ILE A 467 -41.48 21.68 -91.36
N LYS A 468 -41.47 22.34 -90.20
CA LYS A 468 -42.34 23.51 -89.93
C LYS A 468 -42.06 24.67 -90.90
N GLY A 469 -40.80 24.89 -91.27
CA GLY A 469 -40.41 25.87 -92.30
C GLY A 469 -40.95 25.52 -93.69
N GLU A 470 -40.83 24.26 -94.11
CA GLU A 470 -41.35 23.75 -95.38
C GLU A 470 -42.88 23.80 -95.44
N VAL A 471 -43.58 23.35 -94.39
CA VAL A 471 -45.04 23.48 -94.24
C VAL A 471 -45.47 24.94 -94.36
N ASN A 472 -44.74 25.89 -93.76
CA ASN A 472 -45.03 27.31 -93.90
C ASN A 472 -44.77 27.84 -95.33
N ARG A 473 -43.75 27.35 -96.03
CA ARG A 473 -43.52 27.66 -97.46
C ARG A 473 -44.65 27.13 -98.34
N TYR A 474 -45.04 25.86 -98.19
CA TYR A 474 -46.16 25.28 -98.92
C TYR A 474 -47.48 26.00 -98.60
N LYS A 475 -47.73 26.37 -97.35
CA LYS A 475 -48.92 27.15 -96.94
C LYS A 475 -48.93 28.55 -97.55
N ARG A 476 -47.77 29.19 -97.75
CA ARG A 476 -47.66 30.45 -98.49
C ARG A 476 -47.93 30.25 -99.98
N LYS A 477 -47.25 29.29 -100.62
CA LYS A 477 -47.43 28.97 -102.04
C LYS A 477 -48.87 28.58 -102.38
N TYR A 478 -49.55 27.85 -101.49
CA TYR A 478 -50.98 27.54 -101.60
C TYR A 478 -51.88 28.77 -101.52
N LYS A 479 -51.56 29.76 -100.68
CA LYS A 479 -52.29 31.04 -100.65
C LYS A 479 -52.08 31.85 -101.94
N GLU A 480 -50.86 31.87 -102.45
CA GLU A 480 -50.50 32.55 -103.71
C GLU A 480 -51.25 31.93 -104.89
N THR A 481 -51.19 30.60 -105.08
CA THR A 481 -51.92 29.91 -106.16
C THR A 481 -53.43 29.97 -105.97
N SER A 482 -53.94 29.97 -104.73
CA SER A 482 -55.38 30.15 -104.47
C SER A 482 -55.86 31.56 -104.85
N ALA A 483 -55.06 32.60 -104.56
CA ALA A 483 -55.35 33.97 -104.99
C ALA A 483 -55.24 34.13 -106.51
N GLU A 484 -54.30 33.42 -107.16
CA GLU A 484 -54.17 33.39 -108.62
C GLU A 484 -55.35 32.66 -109.29
N ILE A 485 -55.82 31.55 -108.72
CA ILE A 485 -57.07 30.88 -109.12
C ILE A 485 -58.27 31.82 -108.94
N GLN A 486 -58.33 32.64 -107.87
CA GLN A 486 -59.39 33.64 -107.70
C GLN A 486 -59.34 34.73 -108.78
N LYS A 487 -58.14 35.22 -109.15
CA LYS A 487 -57.96 36.15 -110.28
C LYS A 487 -58.43 35.54 -111.59
N LEU A 488 -57.96 34.35 -111.94
CA LEU A 488 -58.33 33.65 -113.17
C LEU A 488 -59.84 33.33 -113.23
N LYS A 489 -60.46 32.99 -112.11
CA LYS A 489 -61.93 32.84 -112.03
C LYS A 489 -62.65 34.14 -112.34
N LYS A 490 -62.20 35.25 -111.75
CA LYS A 490 -62.76 36.58 -112.03
C LYS A 490 -62.56 36.98 -113.49
N GLU A 491 -61.38 36.74 -114.05
CA GLU A 491 -61.06 37.02 -115.46
C GLU A 491 -61.91 36.19 -116.43
N ILE A 492 -62.22 34.93 -116.08
CA ILE A 492 -63.22 34.11 -116.80
C ILE A 492 -64.64 34.67 -116.67
N GLU A 493 -65.01 35.24 -115.52
CA GLU A 493 -66.30 35.92 -115.32
C GLU A 493 -66.39 37.24 -116.11
N ASP A 494 -65.33 38.03 -116.13
CA ASP A 494 -65.20 39.26 -116.91
C ASP A 494 -65.23 38.95 -118.44
N LEU A 495 -64.59 37.87 -118.88
CA LEU A 495 -64.69 37.38 -120.27
C LEU A 495 -66.10 36.85 -120.60
N ARG A 496 -66.81 36.23 -119.65
CA ARG A 496 -68.20 35.80 -119.82
C ARG A 496 -69.17 36.99 -119.92
N THR A 497 -68.98 38.03 -119.12
CA THR A 497 -69.82 39.25 -119.16
C THR A 497 -69.53 40.09 -120.42
N MET A 498 -68.28 40.15 -120.89
CA MET A 498 -67.92 40.69 -122.21
C MET A 498 -68.55 39.92 -123.36
N LYS A 499 -68.56 38.58 -123.31
CA LYS A 499 -69.24 37.75 -124.32
C LYS A 499 -70.77 37.93 -124.28
N HIS A 500 -71.34 38.22 -123.10
CA HIS A 500 -72.77 38.54 -122.95
C HIS A 500 -73.17 39.92 -123.50
N HIS A 501 -72.25 40.87 -123.61
CA HIS A 501 -72.51 42.21 -124.15
C HIS A 501 -72.53 42.30 -125.69
N HIS A 502 -72.23 41.21 -126.40
CA HIS A 502 -72.12 41.23 -127.88
C HIS A 502 -73.13 40.36 -128.65
N SER A 503 -74.08 39.72 -127.95
CA SER A 503 -75.30 39.20 -128.59
C SER A 503 -76.37 38.84 -127.57
N HIS A 504 -77.47 39.61 -127.53
CA HIS A 504 -78.83 39.04 -127.57
C HIS A 504 -79.88 40.12 -127.90
N HIS A 505 -80.37 40.09 -129.13
CA HIS A 505 -81.77 40.39 -129.44
C HIS A 505 -82.57 39.09 -129.26
N GLY A 506 -83.82 39.16 -128.77
CA GLY A 506 -84.84 38.14 -129.10
C GLY A 506 -85.10 36.97 -128.13
N HIS A 507 -85.69 37.28 -126.97
CA HIS A 507 -86.84 36.61 -126.33
C HIS A 507 -87.09 35.06 -126.28
N HIS A 508 -87.45 34.65 -125.05
CA HIS A 508 -88.56 33.73 -124.63
C HIS A 508 -88.43 32.19 -124.48
N HIS A 509 -88.60 31.79 -123.21
CA HIS A 509 -89.50 30.76 -122.64
C HIS A 509 -89.12 29.26 -122.44
N HIS A 510 -89.21 28.90 -121.15
CA HIS A 510 -89.79 27.70 -120.52
C HIS A 510 -89.18 26.27 -120.59
N HIS A 511 -89.00 25.76 -119.36
CA HIS A 511 -89.25 24.39 -118.86
C HIS A 511 -88.23 23.24 -119.01
N SER A 512 -87.59 22.95 -117.87
CA SER A 512 -87.70 21.68 -117.11
C SER A 512 -86.63 20.56 -117.22
N THR A 513 -86.41 19.97 -116.02
CA THR A 513 -85.91 18.61 -115.68
C THR A 513 -84.42 18.23 -115.78
N SER A 514 -83.94 17.67 -114.65
CA SER A 514 -82.88 16.63 -114.48
C SER A 514 -81.42 16.97 -114.88
N SER A 515 -80.37 16.46 -114.22
CA SER A 515 -80.20 15.76 -112.92
C SER A 515 -78.70 15.52 -112.66
N SER A 516 -78.29 15.30 -111.40
CA SER A 516 -77.05 14.58 -111.00
C SER A 516 -75.69 15.27 -111.25
N SER A 517 -74.65 15.09 -110.43
CA SER A 517 -74.55 14.56 -109.05
C SER A 517 -73.15 14.80 -108.45
N SER A 518 -73.08 15.12 -107.14
CA SER A 518 -72.12 14.54 -106.16
C SER A 518 -70.59 14.76 -106.33
N HIS A 519 -69.71 14.70 -105.32
CA HIS A 519 -69.76 14.31 -103.90
C HIS A 519 -68.88 15.30 -103.09
N HIS A 520 -69.40 15.91 -102.02
CA HIS A 520 -69.33 15.50 -100.60
C HIS A 520 -68.05 15.86 -99.82
N SER A 521 -68.30 16.65 -98.78
CA SER A 521 -67.47 16.99 -97.63
C SER A 521 -67.74 16.02 -96.46
N VAL A 522 -67.28 16.39 -95.24
CA VAL A 522 -67.50 15.71 -93.93
C VAL A 522 -66.48 14.56 -93.72
N ASN A 523 -65.52 14.57 -92.78
CA ASN A 523 -65.38 15.10 -91.39
C ASN A 523 -65.97 14.16 -90.30
N LEU A 524 -65.39 14.19 -89.09
CA LEU A 524 -65.88 13.61 -87.82
C LEU A 524 -65.80 12.07 -87.56
N SER A 525 -64.74 11.70 -86.82
CA SER A 525 -64.78 11.12 -85.46
C SER A 525 -65.26 9.69 -85.11
N SER A 526 -64.39 9.03 -84.31
CA SER A 526 -64.64 8.32 -83.03
C SER A 526 -64.76 6.78 -82.96
N ALA A 527 -64.03 6.22 -81.97
CA ALA A 527 -64.20 4.92 -81.25
C ALA A 527 -64.14 3.60 -82.07
N SER A 528 -63.65 2.45 -81.58
CA SER A 528 -62.87 2.00 -80.39
C SER A 528 -62.31 0.59 -80.71
N SER A 529 -61.20 0.07 -80.16
CA SER A 529 -61.11 -0.76 -78.92
C SER A 529 -59.95 -1.78 -79.07
N GLY A 530 -59.34 -2.26 -77.96
CA GLY A 530 -58.37 -3.39 -77.92
C GLY A 530 -56.87 -2.98 -77.88
N ASP A 531 -56.16 -2.86 -76.74
CA ASP A 531 -55.73 -3.88 -75.75
C ASP A 531 -54.62 -4.81 -76.33
N ARG A 532 -53.36 -4.95 -75.86
CA ARG A 532 -52.59 -4.72 -74.59
C ARG A 532 -51.11 -4.40 -74.95
N GLY A 533 -50.16 -3.92 -74.12
CA GLY A 533 -50.12 -3.49 -72.71
C GLY A 533 -48.65 -3.37 -72.20
N VAL A 534 -48.41 -2.75 -71.02
CA VAL A 534 -47.13 -2.67 -70.24
C VAL A 534 -46.01 -1.79 -70.88
N CYS A 535 -45.26 -0.91 -70.19
CA CYS A 535 -44.92 -0.76 -68.76
C CYS A 535 -44.94 0.71 -68.24
N TYR A 536 -44.96 0.88 -66.91
CA TYR A 536 -44.98 2.15 -66.17
C TYR A 536 -43.58 2.61 -65.71
N TYR A 537 -43.40 3.93 -65.50
CA TYR A 537 -43.00 4.60 -64.24
C TYR A 537 -42.26 5.94 -64.46
N LEU A 538 -42.82 7.06 -63.98
CA LEU A 538 -42.26 7.85 -62.86
C LEU A 538 -43.18 9.01 -62.43
N LEU A 539 -42.93 9.53 -61.21
CA LEU A 539 -43.37 10.82 -60.63
C LEU A 539 -44.86 11.01 -60.26
N HIS A 540 -45.18 10.73 -58.99
CA HIS A 540 -45.43 11.79 -57.99
C HIS A 540 -45.63 11.20 -56.57
N TRP A 541 -44.93 11.73 -55.55
CA TRP A 541 -45.57 12.26 -54.33
C TRP A 541 -44.56 12.88 -53.32
N MET A 542 -44.89 14.07 -52.85
CA MET A 542 -44.52 14.58 -51.53
C MET A 542 -45.81 14.94 -50.78
N ARG A 543 -45.78 14.82 -49.44
CA ARG A 543 -46.50 15.64 -48.43
C ARG A 543 -47.68 15.00 -47.67
N GLY A 544 -47.54 14.98 -46.33
CA GLY A 544 -48.55 14.61 -45.32
C GLY A 544 -48.57 13.10 -45.05
N GLY A 545 -48.35 12.56 -43.85
CA GLY A 545 -48.64 13.03 -42.48
C GLY A 545 -49.67 12.07 -41.87
N GLY A 546 -49.65 11.63 -40.60
CA GLY A 546 -48.72 11.82 -39.47
C GLY A 546 -49.15 10.88 -38.32
N GLY A 547 -48.56 11.03 -37.12
CA GLY A 547 -48.85 10.22 -35.93
C GLY A 547 -47.72 9.22 -35.62
N SER A 548 -46.88 9.34 -34.59
CA SER A 548 -47.07 9.67 -33.15
C SER A 548 -47.07 8.41 -32.27
N LEU A 549 -45.93 8.15 -31.62
CA LEU A 549 -45.70 7.55 -30.30
C LEU A 549 -44.21 7.88 -29.99
N PHE A 550 -43.88 8.84 -29.12
CA PHE A 550 -43.61 8.64 -27.68
C PHE A 550 -42.89 7.31 -27.40
N THR A 551 -41.68 7.27 -26.83
CA THR A 551 -41.13 8.08 -25.71
C THR A 551 -39.71 8.63 -25.93
N ARG A 552 -39.30 9.58 -25.08
CA ARG A 552 -37.99 10.26 -25.08
C ARG A 552 -37.46 10.38 -23.65
N GLU A 553 -36.33 9.75 -23.35
CA GLU A 553 -35.38 10.15 -22.31
C GLU A 553 -33.96 9.94 -22.88
N HIS A 554 -33.20 11.00 -23.20
CA HIS A 554 -32.34 11.78 -22.30
C HIS A 554 -31.19 11.00 -21.64
N MET A 555 -30.02 11.01 -22.30
CA MET A 555 -28.74 11.18 -21.61
C MET A 555 -27.77 11.95 -22.52
N LYS A 556 -27.25 13.09 -22.05
CA LYS A 556 -26.09 13.75 -22.65
C LYS A 556 -24.83 13.17 -22.01
N ILE A 557 -23.88 12.71 -22.81
CA ILE A 557 -22.46 12.77 -22.45
C ILE A 557 -21.73 13.33 -23.68
N GLY A 558 -20.94 14.38 -23.47
CA GLY A 558 -20.08 14.94 -24.50
C GLY A 558 -18.69 15.17 -23.94
N GLY A 559 -17.71 15.22 -24.84
CA GLY A 559 -16.36 15.72 -24.55
C GLY A 559 -15.41 14.70 -23.92
N ALA A 560 -14.57 14.10 -24.76
CA ALA A 560 -13.09 14.15 -24.65
C ALA A 560 -12.46 13.00 -25.47
N VAL A 561 -12.20 13.26 -26.76
CA VAL A 561 -11.23 12.49 -27.54
C VAL A 561 -10.18 13.48 -28.01
N GLU A 562 -9.07 13.56 -27.29
CA GLU A 562 -7.81 14.09 -27.82
C GLU A 562 -6.79 12.97 -27.88
N CYS A 563 -6.31 12.69 -29.08
CA CYS A 563 -5.36 11.63 -29.34
C CYS A 563 -3.97 11.99 -28.83
N GLY A 564 -3.40 11.13 -27.99
CA GLY A 564 -1.94 11.02 -27.91
C GLY A 564 -1.39 10.45 -29.22
N SER A 565 -0.61 11.23 -29.97
CA SER A 565 0.18 10.78 -31.12
C SER A 565 1.21 11.83 -31.56
N ARG A 566 2.28 12.02 -30.77
CA ARG A 566 3.52 12.67 -31.22
C ARG A 566 4.72 12.11 -30.45
N LEU A 567 5.47 11.21 -31.08
CA LEU A 567 6.92 11.01 -30.91
C LEU A 567 7.37 9.84 -31.80
N LEU A 568 7.65 10.13 -33.08
CA LEU A 568 8.46 9.30 -33.99
C LEU A 568 8.66 10.10 -35.29
N ASN A 569 9.80 10.79 -35.40
CA ASN A 569 10.54 11.14 -36.62
C ASN A 569 11.58 12.21 -36.27
N GLY A 570 12.86 11.86 -36.39
CA GLY A 570 13.98 12.72 -35.96
C GLY A 570 15.36 12.13 -36.23
N LEU A 571 15.49 11.29 -37.26
CA LEU A 571 16.78 10.87 -37.82
C LEU A 571 16.85 11.41 -39.24
N HIS A 572 17.68 12.44 -39.44
CA HIS A 572 18.34 12.91 -40.68
C HIS A 572 18.72 14.39 -40.50
N SER A 573 19.81 14.64 -39.78
CA SER A 573 20.93 15.46 -40.27
C SER A 573 22.19 15.19 -39.44
#